data_AF-C9N1R0-F1
#
_entry.id   AF-C9N1R0-F1
#
_cell.length_a   1.000
_cell.length_b   1.000
_cell.length_c   1.000
_cell.angle_alpha   90.00
_cell.angle_beta   90.00
_cell.angle_gamma   90.00
#
_symmetry.space_group_name_H-M   'P 1'
#
loop_
_entity.id
_entity.type
_entity.pdbx_description
1 polymer ?
#
loop_
_entity_poly.entity_id
_entity_poly.type
_entity_poly.pdbx_seq_one_letter_code
_entity_poly.pdbx_strand_id
1 'polypeptide(L)'
;MTKSKHSEFENVKFSIRNNEMVFDNFVVNGKSLGKGRATVGVVRTGLFNLVPKLTLSNMKLEDVNLESIYKEKNSQIDTFTEKINSLTAQEKSDKTTADFIKETTDKVTTLSNNTNNLINSKWKENIEKINVLKKDYVELTDLKSKAQKIVELNNEIKPLVKSINSEKENIEKNISEIELERDIALANVSDNLTKLEKEISLNDFNNNSNNNVQNMNLYIFLDKGKNLETSLNTALKATSLIKEIKDLNIRISDININDGKIVVKGLNGNNSQINGEVLLENNSKALIKGQNNGYEITYNKDNFTSKTLFAINKISSLIEYSKNDLLEGRIVKLASELILENSNFKNLNHTVLTDEEKTLLTQKIENLRNNNYQQIMSKYEEDNKNIETLIDNVYVQKNKLDKLQRDLLSLGTIITFEQSAATGENSSLSSEQNGSSAINIQNKPDSINNSDSNNTNNSTEKQNSNQNTNKINIGNR
;
A
#
# COMPACT_ATOMS: atom_id res chain seq x y z
N MET A 1 52.35 21.28 -2.32
CA MET A 1 51.29 21.59 -3.31
C MET A 1 50.37 20.41 -3.52
N THR A 2 50.95 19.23 -3.74
CA THR A 2 50.21 18.05 -4.17
C THR A 2 49.67 17.19 -3.03
N LYS A 3 50.08 17.36 -1.77
CA LYS A 3 49.58 16.52 -0.67
C LYS A 3 49.48 17.29 0.65
N SER A 4 48.41 17.04 1.38
CA SER A 4 48.14 17.46 2.75
C SER A 4 47.53 16.27 3.50
N LYS A 5 47.25 16.43 4.80
CA LYS A 5 46.54 15.40 5.58
C LYS A 5 45.15 15.06 5.00
N HIS A 6 44.49 16.04 4.37
CA HIS A 6 43.09 15.94 3.95
C HIS A 6 42.89 16.07 2.45
N SER A 7 43.95 16.29 1.67
CA SER A 7 43.84 16.42 0.22
C SER A 7 45.11 16.05 -0.53
N GLU A 8 44.96 15.53 -1.74
CA GLU A 8 46.08 15.19 -2.63
C GLU A 8 45.72 15.45 -4.10
N PHE A 9 46.65 15.98 -4.88
CA PHE A 9 46.58 16.06 -6.33
C PHE A 9 47.62 15.09 -6.91
N GLU A 10 47.17 14.14 -7.72
CA GLU A 10 48.02 13.10 -8.30
C GLU A 10 48.46 13.51 -9.72
N ASN A 11 49.74 13.25 -10.05
CA ASN A 11 50.34 13.48 -11.37
C ASN A 11 50.12 14.89 -11.96
N VAL A 12 50.34 15.92 -11.14
CA VAL A 12 50.14 17.31 -11.55
C VAL A 12 51.13 17.74 -12.64
N LYS A 13 50.61 18.36 -13.71
CA LYS A 13 51.39 19.14 -14.68
C LYS A 13 50.93 20.59 -14.63
N PHE A 14 51.88 21.52 -14.74
CA PHE A 14 51.60 22.95 -14.66
C PHE A 14 52.08 23.67 -15.93
N SER A 15 51.22 24.53 -16.48
CA SER A 15 51.51 25.41 -17.60
C SER A 15 51.69 26.85 -17.10
N ILE A 16 52.93 27.34 -17.15
CA ILE A 16 53.26 28.74 -16.84
C ILE A 16 52.55 29.69 -17.81
N ARG A 17 52.44 29.30 -19.09
CA ARG A 17 51.83 30.14 -20.13
C ARG A 17 50.35 30.44 -19.86
N ASN A 18 49.63 29.46 -19.34
CA ASN A 18 48.18 29.53 -19.15
C ASN A 18 47.80 29.73 -17.67
N ASN A 19 48.78 29.75 -16.76
CA ASN A 19 48.58 29.63 -15.32
C ASN A 19 47.61 28.49 -14.97
N GLU A 20 47.75 27.35 -15.63
CA GLU A 20 46.81 26.22 -15.51
C GLU A 20 47.53 24.99 -14.96
N MET A 21 46.93 24.32 -14.00
CA MET A 21 47.32 22.98 -13.58
C MET A 21 46.33 21.96 -14.13
N VAL A 22 46.84 20.81 -14.56
CA VAL A 22 46.09 19.59 -14.88
C VAL A 22 46.59 18.46 -13.99
N PHE A 23 45.70 17.56 -13.59
CA PHE A 23 45.99 16.47 -12.67
C PHE A 23 45.13 15.25 -12.99
N ASP A 24 45.66 14.05 -12.70
CA ASP A 24 44.97 12.80 -12.98
C ASP A 24 43.92 12.46 -11.92
N ASN A 25 44.08 12.99 -10.70
CA ASN A 25 43.14 12.79 -9.61
C ASN A 25 43.24 13.93 -8.59
N PHE A 26 42.11 14.33 -8.02
CA PHE A 26 42.05 15.14 -6.81
C PHE A 26 41.39 14.34 -5.68
N VAL A 27 42.17 13.96 -4.68
CA VAL A 27 41.72 13.21 -3.52
C VAL A 27 41.35 14.17 -2.39
N VAL A 28 40.18 14.00 -1.78
CA VAL A 28 39.72 14.77 -0.61
C VAL A 28 39.26 13.81 0.47
N ASN A 29 39.90 13.83 1.64
CA ASN A 29 39.63 12.91 2.75
C ASN A 29 39.60 11.42 2.33
N GLY A 30 40.48 11.03 1.41
CA GLY A 30 40.54 9.66 0.86
C GLY A 30 39.57 9.38 -0.30
N LYS A 31 38.72 10.33 -0.68
CA LYS A 31 37.76 10.23 -1.80
C LYS A 31 38.41 10.71 -3.08
N SER A 32 38.45 9.86 -4.10
CA SER A 32 38.88 10.28 -5.44
C SER A 32 37.79 11.13 -6.09
N LEU A 33 38.14 12.36 -6.46
CA LEU A 33 37.27 13.28 -7.20
C LEU A 33 37.70 13.41 -8.67
N GLY A 34 38.32 12.36 -9.21
CA GLY A 34 38.64 12.24 -10.62
C GLY A 34 39.67 13.24 -11.13
N LYS A 35 39.92 13.17 -12.44
CA LYS A 35 40.87 14.02 -13.14
C LYS A 35 40.33 15.44 -13.26
N GLY A 36 41.21 16.41 -13.47
CA GLY A 36 40.75 17.77 -13.60
C GLY A 36 41.79 18.79 -13.95
N ARG A 37 41.33 20.04 -13.96
CA ARG A 37 42.16 21.22 -14.21
C ARG A 37 41.72 22.41 -13.37
N ALA A 38 42.63 23.33 -13.09
CA ALA A 38 42.32 24.57 -12.39
C ALA A 38 43.28 25.69 -12.82
N THR A 39 42.79 26.93 -12.79
CA THR A 39 43.63 28.12 -12.89
C THR A 39 44.32 28.37 -11.57
N VAL A 40 45.63 28.56 -11.59
CA VAL A 40 46.48 28.80 -10.42
C VAL A 40 46.78 30.29 -10.30
N GLY A 41 46.39 30.87 -9.17
CA GLY A 41 46.76 32.22 -8.75
C GLY A 41 47.68 32.20 -7.54
N VAL A 42 48.36 33.31 -7.30
CA VAL A 42 49.18 33.53 -6.11
C VAL A 42 48.70 34.82 -5.44
N VAL A 43 48.24 34.71 -4.19
CA VAL A 43 47.93 35.87 -3.35
C VAL A 43 48.98 35.95 -2.24
N ARG A 44 49.41 37.16 -1.89
CA ARG A 44 50.36 37.34 -0.79
C ARG A 44 49.62 37.58 0.52
N THR A 45 50.10 36.97 1.61
CA THR A 45 49.45 36.94 2.94
C THR A 45 50.46 37.21 4.06
N GLY A 46 49.98 37.43 5.29
CA GLY A 46 50.81 37.69 6.49
C GLY A 46 51.08 39.18 6.74
N LEU A 47 51.68 39.50 7.89
CA LEU A 47 52.16 40.86 8.18
C LEU A 47 53.16 41.25 7.07
N PHE A 48 52.92 42.38 6.40
CA PHE A 48 53.64 42.86 5.21
C PHE A 48 53.40 42.13 3.87
N ASN A 49 52.42 41.22 3.77
CA ASN A 49 52.07 40.53 2.50
C ASN A 49 53.29 39.84 1.83
N LEU A 50 54.08 39.11 2.60
CA LEU A 50 55.29 38.45 2.11
C LEU A 50 55.13 36.94 1.89
N VAL A 51 54.10 36.31 2.47
CA VAL A 51 53.90 34.86 2.37
C VAL A 51 52.99 34.54 1.18
N PRO A 52 53.50 33.99 0.07
CA PRO A 52 52.66 33.59 -1.05
C PRO A 52 51.76 32.42 -0.66
N LYS A 53 50.46 32.53 -0.94
CA LYS A 53 49.47 31.47 -0.80
C LYS A 53 48.84 31.22 -2.16
N LEU A 54 48.78 29.96 -2.56
CA LEU A 54 48.17 29.54 -3.81
C LEU A 54 46.65 29.63 -3.71
N THR A 55 46.03 30.04 -4.81
CA THR A 55 44.58 30.03 -5.01
C THR A 55 44.26 29.27 -6.28
N LEU A 56 43.20 28.46 -6.24
CA LEU A 56 42.67 27.74 -7.39
C LEU A 56 41.32 28.34 -7.78
N SER A 57 41.13 28.61 -9.07
CA SER A 57 39.86 29.05 -9.63
C SER A 57 39.52 28.29 -10.91
N ASN A 58 38.26 28.37 -11.36
CA ASN A 58 37.79 27.64 -12.54
C ASN A 58 38.09 26.13 -12.46
N MET A 59 38.02 25.55 -11.27
CA MET A 59 38.39 24.16 -11.07
C MET A 59 37.34 23.26 -11.69
N LYS A 60 37.75 22.42 -12.65
CA LYS A 60 36.90 21.44 -13.32
C LYS A 60 37.34 20.04 -12.95
N LEU A 61 36.41 19.22 -12.50
CA LEU A 61 36.59 17.82 -12.16
C LEU A 61 35.73 16.97 -13.10
N GLU A 62 36.33 15.94 -13.69
CA GLU A 62 35.71 15.04 -14.64
C GLU A 62 35.78 13.60 -14.12
N ASP A 63 34.87 12.75 -14.59
CA ASP A 63 34.79 11.33 -14.25
C ASP A 63 34.66 11.03 -12.74
N VAL A 64 34.06 11.96 -11.99
CA VAL A 64 33.83 11.79 -10.54
C VAL A 64 32.73 10.76 -10.32
N ASN A 65 33.00 9.76 -9.48
CA ASN A 65 31.99 8.77 -9.09
C ASN A 65 31.01 9.36 -8.06
N LEU A 66 30.07 10.17 -8.55
CA LEU A 66 29.03 10.81 -7.73
C LEU A 66 28.11 9.79 -7.04
N GLU A 67 27.88 8.64 -7.67
CA GLU A 67 27.08 7.58 -7.06
C GLU A 67 27.73 7.05 -5.77
N SER A 68 29.05 6.85 -5.78
CA SER A 68 29.80 6.48 -4.58
C SER A 68 29.74 7.57 -3.50
N ILE A 69 29.75 8.85 -3.88
CA ILE A 69 29.66 9.99 -2.94
C ILE A 69 28.27 10.03 -2.30
N TYR A 70 27.20 9.80 -3.07
CA TYR A 70 25.83 9.85 -2.56
C TYR A 70 25.46 8.64 -1.69
N LYS A 71 26.15 7.50 -1.88
CA LYS A 71 26.02 6.28 -1.05
C LYS A 71 26.95 6.25 0.16
N GLU A 72 27.89 7.18 0.27
CA GLU A 72 28.83 7.21 1.38
C GLU A 72 28.10 7.40 2.72
N LYS A 73 28.42 6.59 3.72
CA LYS A 73 27.76 6.65 5.03
C LYS A 73 27.99 8.00 5.71
N ASN A 74 26.91 8.65 6.11
CA ASN A 74 26.92 9.83 6.98
C ASN A 74 25.76 9.69 7.96
N SER A 75 26.04 9.32 9.21
CA SER A 75 25.02 8.93 10.18
C SER A 75 23.94 9.98 10.39
N GLN A 76 24.28 11.27 10.36
CA GLN A 76 23.30 12.36 10.53
C GLN A 76 22.35 12.44 9.32
N ILE A 77 22.90 12.38 8.09
CA ILE A 77 22.09 12.43 6.86
C ILE A 77 21.26 11.15 6.74
N ASP A 78 21.89 9.99 6.93
CA ASP A 78 21.26 8.67 6.78
C ASP A 78 20.09 8.52 7.76
N THR A 79 20.30 8.89 9.04
CA THR A 79 19.23 8.86 10.05
C THR A 79 18.08 9.78 9.66
N PHE A 80 18.38 10.97 9.14
CA PHE A 80 17.35 11.94 8.73
C PHE A 80 16.51 11.39 7.56
N THR A 81 17.16 10.84 6.54
CA THR A 81 16.48 10.33 5.34
C THR A 81 15.72 9.03 5.61
N GLU A 82 16.27 8.13 6.43
CA GLU A 82 15.56 6.91 6.87
C GLU A 82 14.27 7.24 7.65
N LYS A 83 14.29 8.28 8.48
CA LYS A 83 13.08 8.74 9.19
C LYS A 83 12.01 9.25 8.22
N ILE A 84 12.38 9.86 7.09
CA ILE A 84 11.42 10.25 6.04
C ILE A 84 10.74 9.00 5.46
N ASN A 85 11.49 7.93 5.16
CA ASN A 85 10.92 6.68 4.64
C ASN A 85 9.96 6.00 5.60
N SER A 86 10.21 6.07 6.91
CA SER A 86 9.29 5.50 7.89
C SER A 86 7.89 6.12 7.84
N LEU A 87 7.74 7.30 7.24
CA LEU A 87 6.46 8.00 7.07
C LEU A 87 5.70 7.57 5.79
N THR A 88 6.27 6.71 4.94
CA THR A 88 5.72 6.37 3.60
C THR A 88 5.04 5.00 3.52
N ALA A 89 4.92 4.24 4.62
CA ALA A 89 4.43 2.87 4.57
C ALA A 89 2.92 2.78 4.20
N GLN A 90 2.63 2.14 3.07
CA GLN A 90 1.32 1.55 2.75
C GLN A 90 1.57 0.08 2.42
N GLU A 91 0.95 -0.83 3.17
CA GLU A 91 0.92 -2.24 2.84
C GLU A 91 0.07 -2.45 1.58
N LYS A 92 0.63 -3.18 0.61
CA LYS A 92 -0.13 -3.69 -0.54
C LYS A 92 -0.65 -5.08 -0.18
N SER A 93 -1.94 -5.33 -0.41
CA SER A 93 -2.50 -6.67 -0.32
C SER A 93 -2.31 -7.41 -1.64
N ASP A 94 -1.99 -8.71 -1.57
CA ASP A 94 -1.52 -9.51 -2.71
C ASP A 94 -2.64 -10.17 -3.55
N LYS A 95 -3.91 -10.18 -3.10
CA LYS A 95 -5.07 -10.71 -3.87
C LYS A 95 -6.39 -10.13 -3.38
N THR A 96 -7.32 -9.78 -4.29
CA THR A 96 -8.64 -9.25 -3.90
C THR A 96 -9.68 -10.35 -3.67
N THR A 97 -10.69 -10.09 -2.84
CA THR A 97 -11.85 -10.98 -2.65
C THR A 97 -12.58 -11.28 -3.97
N ALA A 98 -12.63 -10.32 -4.89
CA ALA A 98 -13.32 -10.48 -6.16
C ALA A 98 -12.59 -11.46 -7.11
N ASP A 99 -11.26 -11.34 -7.22
CA ASP A 99 -10.43 -12.25 -8.05
C ASP A 99 -10.62 -13.70 -7.63
N PHE A 100 -10.80 -13.87 -6.33
CA PHE A 100 -11.00 -15.13 -5.70
C PHE A 100 -12.39 -15.72 -5.88
N ILE A 101 -13.46 -14.96 -5.58
CA ILE A 101 -14.84 -15.43 -5.80
C ILE A 101 -15.00 -15.94 -7.24
N LYS A 102 -14.37 -15.24 -8.18
CA LYS A 102 -14.32 -15.66 -9.59
C LYS A 102 -13.63 -17.02 -9.77
N GLU A 103 -12.40 -17.19 -9.27
CA GLU A 103 -11.66 -18.47 -9.36
C GLU A 103 -12.44 -19.63 -8.73
N THR A 104 -13.05 -19.40 -7.57
CA THR A 104 -13.83 -20.40 -6.84
C THR A 104 -15.13 -20.74 -7.55
N THR A 105 -15.80 -19.77 -8.17
CA THR A 105 -16.97 -20.00 -9.02
C THR A 105 -16.64 -20.94 -10.18
N ASP A 106 -15.49 -20.74 -10.84
CA ASP A 106 -15.04 -21.60 -11.94
C ASP A 106 -14.75 -23.03 -11.45
N LYS A 107 -14.14 -23.18 -10.26
CA LYS A 107 -13.89 -24.49 -9.63
C LYS A 107 -15.20 -25.22 -9.29
N VAL A 108 -16.15 -24.55 -8.63
CA VAL A 108 -17.47 -25.14 -8.27
C VAL A 108 -18.24 -25.55 -9.51
N THR A 109 -18.22 -24.73 -10.56
CA THR A 109 -18.86 -25.05 -11.85
C THR A 109 -18.23 -26.30 -12.47
N THR A 110 -16.90 -26.38 -12.47
CA THR A 110 -16.16 -27.53 -12.98
C THR A 110 -16.46 -28.80 -12.17
N LEU A 111 -16.48 -28.71 -10.84
CA LEU A 111 -16.81 -29.81 -9.94
C LEU A 111 -18.24 -30.34 -10.18
N SER A 112 -19.20 -29.43 -10.32
CA SER A 112 -20.59 -29.78 -10.65
C SER A 112 -20.69 -30.50 -11.99
N ASN A 113 -20.04 -29.99 -13.03
CA ASN A 113 -20.00 -30.62 -14.35
C ASN A 113 -19.33 -32.00 -14.32
N ASN A 114 -18.22 -32.13 -13.59
CA ASN A 114 -17.51 -33.40 -13.44
C ASN A 114 -18.35 -34.45 -12.69
N THR A 115 -19.01 -34.05 -11.59
CA THR A 115 -19.91 -34.93 -10.82
C THR A 115 -21.07 -35.40 -11.69
N ASN A 116 -21.72 -34.49 -12.41
CA ASN A 116 -22.82 -34.86 -13.31
C ASN A 116 -22.35 -35.78 -14.45
N ASN A 117 -21.16 -35.54 -15.02
CA ASN A 117 -20.59 -36.40 -16.07
C ASN A 117 -20.26 -37.82 -15.53
N LEU A 118 -19.70 -37.91 -14.32
CA LEU A 118 -19.46 -39.19 -13.66
C LEU A 118 -20.75 -40.00 -13.54
N ILE A 119 -21.82 -39.39 -13.01
CA ILE A 119 -23.11 -40.06 -12.80
C ILE A 119 -23.77 -40.43 -14.14
N ASN A 120 -23.91 -39.46 -15.06
CA ASN A 120 -24.77 -39.60 -16.24
C ASN A 120 -24.05 -40.22 -17.45
N SER A 121 -22.73 -40.35 -17.41
CA SER A 121 -21.95 -40.94 -18.50
C SER A 121 -21.09 -42.11 -18.00
N LYS A 122 -20.13 -41.87 -17.11
CA LYS A 122 -19.12 -42.88 -16.76
C LYS A 122 -19.69 -44.03 -15.92
N TRP A 123 -20.60 -43.75 -15.00
CA TRP A 123 -21.23 -44.75 -14.14
C TRP A 123 -22.55 -45.28 -14.69
N LYS A 124 -23.02 -44.72 -15.82
CA LYS A 124 -24.34 -45.01 -16.37
C LYS A 124 -24.52 -46.50 -16.67
N GLU A 125 -23.58 -47.09 -17.41
CA GLU A 125 -23.64 -48.51 -17.78
C GLU A 125 -23.62 -49.43 -16.55
N ASN A 126 -22.76 -49.14 -15.56
CA ASN A 126 -22.71 -49.88 -14.31
C ASN A 126 -24.04 -49.81 -13.54
N ILE A 127 -24.64 -48.62 -13.47
CA ILE A 127 -25.94 -48.42 -12.81
C ILE A 127 -27.06 -49.15 -13.57
N GLU A 128 -27.07 -49.12 -14.90
CA GLU A 128 -28.04 -49.86 -15.73
C GLU A 128 -27.92 -51.37 -15.51
N LYS A 129 -26.70 -51.91 -15.47
CA LYS A 129 -26.44 -53.32 -15.14
C LYS A 129 -26.96 -53.68 -13.74
N ILE A 130 -26.73 -52.81 -12.75
CA ILE A 130 -27.27 -52.99 -11.39
C ILE A 130 -28.80 -52.96 -11.38
N ASN A 131 -29.43 -52.07 -12.14
CA ASN A 131 -30.89 -52.00 -12.27
C ASN A 131 -31.48 -53.28 -12.86
N VAL A 132 -30.83 -53.87 -13.88
CA VAL A 132 -31.24 -55.17 -14.43
C VAL A 132 -31.16 -56.26 -13.36
N LEU A 133 -30.02 -56.36 -12.65
CA LEU A 133 -29.86 -57.35 -11.58
C LEU A 133 -30.88 -57.17 -10.43
N LYS A 134 -31.24 -55.93 -10.09
CA LYS A 134 -32.29 -55.63 -9.10
C LYS A 134 -33.67 -56.08 -9.58
N LYS A 135 -33.98 -55.84 -10.86
CA LYS A 135 -35.24 -56.30 -11.46
C LYS A 135 -35.34 -57.83 -11.44
N ASP A 136 -34.29 -58.51 -11.89
CA ASP A 136 -34.21 -59.98 -11.83
C ASP A 136 -34.43 -60.49 -10.40
N TYR A 137 -33.77 -59.88 -9.42
CA TYR A 137 -33.89 -60.25 -8.02
C TYR A 137 -35.34 -60.18 -7.51
N VAL A 138 -36.07 -59.12 -7.87
CA VAL A 138 -37.46 -58.91 -7.45
C VAL A 138 -38.40 -59.94 -8.09
N GLU A 139 -38.15 -60.34 -9.33
CA GLU A 139 -38.98 -61.30 -10.08
C GLU A 139 -38.77 -62.77 -9.65
N LEU A 140 -37.63 -63.09 -9.03
CA LEU A 140 -37.37 -64.43 -8.51
C LEU A 140 -38.26 -64.77 -7.31
N THR A 141 -38.63 -66.05 -7.19
CA THR A 141 -39.35 -66.59 -6.03
C THR A 141 -38.50 -67.58 -5.22
N ASP A 142 -37.58 -68.28 -5.88
CA ASP A 142 -36.65 -69.23 -5.24
C ASP A 142 -35.55 -68.53 -4.43
N LEU A 143 -35.35 -68.98 -3.19
CA LEU A 143 -34.40 -68.40 -2.25
C LEU A 143 -32.94 -68.60 -2.66
N LYS A 144 -32.61 -69.74 -3.27
CA LYS A 144 -31.24 -70.02 -3.71
C LYS A 144 -30.81 -69.06 -4.82
N SER A 145 -31.70 -68.85 -5.79
CA SER A 145 -31.50 -67.92 -6.90
C SER A 145 -31.43 -66.47 -6.42
N LYS A 146 -32.27 -66.08 -5.45
CA LYS A 146 -32.19 -64.76 -4.80
C LYS A 146 -30.84 -64.53 -4.11
N ALA A 147 -30.35 -65.51 -3.35
CA ALA A 147 -29.06 -65.41 -2.67
C ALA A 147 -27.91 -65.24 -3.67
N GLN A 148 -27.93 -65.98 -4.78
CA GLN A 148 -26.93 -65.83 -5.84
C GLN A 148 -26.98 -64.43 -6.49
N LYS A 149 -28.19 -63.92 -6.79
CA LYS A 149 -28.36 -62.59 -7.38
C LYS A 149 -27.90 -61.47 -6.44
N ILE A 150 -28.03 -61.63 -5.12
CA ILE A 150 -27.46 -60.69 -4.13
C ILE A 150 -25.93 -60.66 -4.21
N VAL A 151 -25.26 -61.80 -4.40
CA VAL A 151 -23.81 -61.86 -4.55
C VAL A 151 -23.37 -61.13 -5.83
N GLU A 152 -24.07 -61.36 -6.94
CA GLU A 152 -23.84 -60.65 -8.21
C GLU A 152 -24.02 -59.13 -8.05
N LEU A 153 -25.12 -58.69 -7.42
CA LEU A 153 -25.37 -57.28 -7.10
C LEU A 153 -24.24 -56.68 -6.28
N ASN A 154 -23.82 -57.34 -5.20
CA ASN A 154 -22.76 -56.85 -4.31
C ASN A 154 -21.42 -56.70 -5.05
N ASN A 155 -21.10 -57.63 -5.96
CA ASN A 155 -19.87 -57.56 -6.77
C ASN A 155 -19.86 -56.36 -7.72
N GLU A 156 -21.01 -55.99 -8.29
CA GLU A 156 -21.13 -54.81 -9.18
C GLU A 156 -21.20 -53.49 -8.40
N ILE A 157 -21.89 -53.48 -7.24
CA ILE A 157 -22.07 -52.28 -6.41
C ILE A 157 -20.76 -51.84 -5.75
N LYS A 158 -19.95 -52.78 -5.25
CA LYS A 158 -18.73 -52.49 -4.47
C LYS A 158 -17.73 -51.54 -5.16
N PRO A 159 -17.29 -51.76 -6.41
CA PRO A 159 -16.36 -50.85 -7.08
C PRO A 159 -16.97 -49.46 -7.34
N LEU A 160 -18.27 -49.40 -7.61
CA LEU A 160 -18.99 -48.14 -7.83
C LEU A 160 -19.08 -47.31 -6.55
N VAL A 161 -19.42 -47.94 -5.42
CA VAL A 161 -19.43 -47.30 -4.10
C VAL A 161 -18.05 -46.74 -3.73
N LYS A 162 -16.96 -47.47 -4.03
CA LYS A 162 -15.60 -46.97 -3.80
C LYS A 162 -15.30 -45.70 -4.61
N SER A 163 -15.74 -45.67 -5.87
CA SER A 163 -15.58 -44.50 -6.75
C SER A 163 -16.40 -43.31 -6.28
N ILE A 164 -17.64 -43.54 -5.82
CA ILE A 164 -18.51 -42.52 -5.22
C ILE A 164 -17.85 -41.92 -3.97
N ASN A 165 -17.31 -42.75 -3.08
CA ASN A 165 -16.64 -42.25 -1.87
C ASN A 165 -15.41 -41.39 -2.20
N SER A 166 -14.62 -41.77 -3.21
CA SER A 166 -13.48 -40.96 -3.66
C SER A 166 -13.91 -39.59 -4.20
N GLU A 167 -15.02 -39.52 -4.92
CA GLU A 167 -15.56 -38.23 -5.39
C GLU A 167 -16.12 -37.39 -4.23
N LYS A 168 -16.73 -38.02 -3.23
CA LYS A 168 -17.16 -37.32 -2.01
C LYS A 168 -15.99 -36.71 -1.24
N GLU A 169 -14.88 -37.43 -1.11
CA GLU A 169 -13.65 -36.90 -0.49
C GLU A 169 -13.10 -35.69 -1.28
N ASN A 170 -13.13 -35.76 -2.62
CA ASN A 170 -12.77 -34.63 -3.48
C ASN A 170 -13.68 -33.41 -3.25
N ILE A 171 -14.99 -33.63 -3.14
CA ILE A 171 -15.97 -32.58 -2.83
C ILE A 171 -15.71 -31.98 -1.43
N GLU A 172 -15.48 -32.80 -0.40
CA GLU A 172 -15.18 -32.32 0.95
C GLU A 172 -13.91 -31.46 0.99
N LYS A 173 -12.88 -31.83 0.22
CA LYS A 173 -11.69 -31.00 0.07
C LYS A 173 -12.00 -29.63 -0.54
N ASN A 174 -12.85 -29.57 -1.57
CA ASN A 174 -13.27 -28.30 -2.17
C ASN A 174 -14.08 -27.46 -1.17
N ILE A 175 -14.93 -28.06 -0.33
CA ILE A 175 -15.65 -27.34 0.73
C ILE A 175 -14.65 -26.70 1.72
N SER A 176 -13.68 -27.47 2.21
CA SER A 176 -12.67 -26.94 3.14
C SER A 176 -11.81 -25.85 2.52
N GLU A 177 -11.49 -25.94 1.22
CA GLU A 177 -10.86 -24.85 0.50
C GLU A 177 -11.76 -23.60 0.54
N ILE A 178 -13.03 -23.68 0.12
CA ILE A 178 -14.00 -22.56 0.14
C ILE A 178 -14.23 -21.97 1.56
N GLU A 179 -14.12 -22.78 2.61
CA GLU A 179 -14.24 -22.31 3.99
C GLU A 179 -13.00 -21.54 4.48
N LEU A 180 -11.78 -22.04 4.23
CA LEU A 180 -10.54 -21.29 4.48
C LEU A 180 -10.56 -19.95 3.73
N GLU A 181 -11.19 -19.98 2.58
CA GLU A 181 -11.35 -18.87 1.69
C GLU A 181 -12.25 -17.75 2.25
N ARG A 182 -13.19 -18.06 3.15
CA ARG A 182 -13.96 -17.08 3.94
C ARG A 182 -13.08 -16.25 4.87
N ASP A 183 -11.99 -16.81 5.38
CA ASP A 183 -11.07 -16.10 6.28
C ASP A 183 -10.29 -14.99 5.53
N ILE A 184 -9.99 -15.20 4.24
CA ILE A 184 -9.43 -14.16 3.36
C ILE A 184 -10.45 -13.03 3.17
N ALA A 185 -11.74 -13.38 3.05
CA ALA A 185 -12.91 -12.54 3.22
C ALA A 185 -12.74 -11.46 4.30
N LEU A 186 -12.60 -11.96 5.52
CA LEU A 186 -12.50 -11.20 6.76
C LEU A 186 -11.23 -10.37 6.83
N ALA A 187 -10.09 -10.94 6.41
CA ALA A 187 -8.82 -10.22 6.36
C ALA A 187 -8.90 -8.98 5.44
N ASN A 188 -9.45 -9.14 4.24
CA ASN A 188 -9.60 -8.03 3.29
C ASN A 188 -10.53 -6.92 3.80
N VAL A 189 -11.58 -7.25 4.54
CA VAL A 189 -12.46 -6.24 5.17
C VAL A 189 -11.73 -5.50 6.28
N SER A 190 -10.99 -6.22 7.12
CA SER A 190 -10.15 -5.62 8.16
C SER A 190 -9.14 -4.64 7.56
N ASP A 191 -8.48 -5.02 6.46
CA ASP A 191 -7.54 -4.17 5.72
C ASP A 191 -8.22 -2.93 5.15
N ASN A 192 -9.41 -3.09 4.54
CA ASN A 192 -10.17 -1.97 3.99
C ASN A 192 -10.64 -1.00 5.09
N LEU A 193 -11.10 -1.51 6.24
CA LEU A 193 -11.44 -0.70 7.40
C LEU A 193 -10.21 0.02 7.98
N THR A 194 -9.06 -0.64 8.00
CA THR A 194 -7.79 -0.04 8.46
C THR A 194 -7.34 1.07 7.53
N LYS A 195 -7.48 0.89 6.22
CA LYS A 195 -7.24 1.93 5.21
C LYS A 195 -8.21 3.11 5.37
N LEU A 196 -9.50 2.84 5.59
CA LEU A 196 -10.51 3.87 5.82
C LEU A 196 -10.21 4.67 7.10
N GLU A 197 -9.89 3.99 8.20
CA GLU A 197 -9.52 4.62 9.47
C GLU A 197 -8.27 5.50 9.33
N LYS A 198 -7.27 5.01 8.58
CA LYS A 198 -6.09 5.80 8.25
C LYS A 198 -6.45 7.03 7.41
N GLU A 199 -7.32 6.89 6.41
CA GLU A 199 -7.77 8.03 5.60
C GLU A 199 -8.55 9.04 6.44
N ILE A 200 -9.48 8.60 7.29
CA ILE A 200 -10.20 9.47 8.23
C ILE A 200 -9.20 10.20 9.13
N SER A 201 -8.27 9.46 9.74
CA SER A 201 -7.24 10.02 10.61
C SER A 201 -6.37 11.04 9.89
N LEU A 202 -6.02 10.81 8.63
CA LEU A 202 -5.24 11.75 7.80
C LEU A 202 -6.01 13.03 7.47
N ASN A 203 -7.34 12.97 7.32
CA ASN A 203 -8.18 14.14 7.04
C ASN A 203 -8.60 14.89 8.33
N ASP A 204 -8.52 14.26 9.50
CA ASP A 204 -8.95 14.84 10.78
C ASP A 204 -7.96 15.93 11.27
N PHE A 205 -8.36 17.19 11.07
CA PHE A 205 -7.61 18.37 11.49
C PHE A 205 -7.88 18.79 12.94
N ASN A 206 -8.90 18.22 13.60
CA ASN A 206 -9.32 18.58 14.97
C ASN A 206 -8.69 17.66 16.04
N ASN A 207 -8.20 16.48 15.66
CA ASN A 207 -7.64 15.50 16.58
C ASN A 207 -6.22 15.88 17.01
N ASN A 208 -6.15 16.75 18.00
CA ASN A 208 -4.92 17.17 18.66
C ASN A 208 -4.73 16.33 19.94
N SER A 209 -4.52 15.03 19.79
CA SER A 209 -4.12 14.18 20.92
C SER A 209 -2.65 14.44 21.26
N ASN A 210 -2.35 14.49 22.55
CA ASN A 210 -1.14 15.04 23.21
C ASN A 210 0.23 14.45 22.81
N ASN A 211 0.35 13.74 21.68
CA ASN A 211 1.61 13.25 21.12
C ASN A 211 1.65 13.52 19.61
N ASN A 212 2.05 14.74 19.24
CA ASN A 212 2.65 15.18 17.97
C ASN A 212 2.05 14.72 16.62
N VAL A 213 1.88 15.74 15.75
CA VAL A 213 1.57 15.71 14.31
C VAL A 213 0.08 15.65 14.00
N GLN A 214 -0.53 16.79 13.70
CA GLN A 214 -1.74 16.84 12.88
C GLN A 214 -1.50 16.00 11.61
N ASN A 215 -2.22 14.89 11.45
CA ASN A 215 -1.92 13.86 10.45
C ASN A 215 -1.94 14.34 8.99
N MET A 216 -2.57 15.48 8.68
CA MET A 216 -2.70 15.97 7.29
C MET A 216 -1.36 16.18 6.58
N ASN A 217 -0.31 16.59 7.30
CA ASN A 217 0.99 16.76 6.67
C ASN A 217 1.65 15.42 6.29
N LEU A 218 1.11 14.27 6.74
CA LEU A 218 1.56 12.95 6.29
C LEU A 218 1.24 12.71 4.82
N TYR A 219 0.23 13.36 4.24
CA TYR A 219 0.01 13.32 2.78
C TYR A 219 1.23 13.79 1.99
N ILE A 220 2.06 14.69 2.55
CA ILE A 220 3.32 15.09 1.93
C ILE A 220 4.23 13.86 1.76
N PHE A 221 4.36 13.03 2.78
CA PHE A 221 5.25 11.87 2.77
C PHE A 221 4.65 10.70 1.99
N LEU A 222 3.33 10.51 2.03
CA LEU A 222 2.65 9.51 1.21
C LEU A 222 2.81 9.81 -0.28
N ASP A 223 2.64 11.07 -0.71
CA ASP A 223 2.69 11.44 -2.12
C ASP A 223 4.12 11.69 -2.62
N LYS A 224 4.97 12.30 -1.79
CA LYS A 224 6.30 12.82 -2.19
C LYS A 224 7.46 12.24 -1.39
N GLY A 225 7.23 11.40 -0.38
CA GLY A 225 8.26 10.97 0.58
C GLY A 225 9.48 10.31 -0.05
N LYS A 226 9.29 9.40 -1.00
CA LYS A 226 10.42 8.73 -1.70
C LYS A 226 11.25 9.71 -2.54
N ASN A 227 10.58 10.60 -3.28
CA ASN A 227 11.26 11.63 -4.07
C ASN A 227 11.99 12.62 -3.17
N LEU A 228 11.37 12.96 -2.04
CA LEU A 228 11.93 13.84 -1.02
C LEU A 228 13.18 13.24 -0.38
N GLU A 229 13.11 11.98 0.06
CA GLU A 229 14.24 11.22 0.61
C GLU A 229 15.41 11.21 -0.38
N THR A 230 15.17 10.77 -1.62
CA THR A 230 16.22 10.64 -2.64
C THR A 230 16.86 12.00 -2.97
N SER A 231 16.03 13.03 -3.18
CA SER A 231 16.49 14.38 -3.54
C SER A 231 17.26 15.04 -2.40
N LEU A 232 16.75 14.97 -1.16
CA LEU A 232 17.43 15.54 0.00
C LEU A 232 18.69 14.78 0.35
N ASN A 233 18.71 13.45 0.27
CA ASN A 233 19.94 12.67 0.47
C ASN A 233 21.03 13.16 -0.49
N THR A 234 20.71 13.21 -1.79
CA THR A 234 21.66 13.66 -2.82
C THR A 234 22.17 15.07 -2.55
N ALA A 235 21.26 16.02 -2.27
CA ALA A 235 21.63 17.40 -2.00
C ALA A 235 22.46 17.56 -0.71
N LEU A 236 22.13 16.83 0.36
CA LEU A 236 22.85 16.85 1.62
C LEU A 236 24.25 16.23 1.49
N LYS A 237 24.40 15.11 0.77
CA LYS A 237 25.71 14.48 0.51
C LYS A 237 26.59 15.35 -0.36
N ALA A 238 26.03 15.96 -1.40
CA ALA A 238 26.73 16.96 -2.20
C ALA A 238 27.17 18.16 -1.34
N THR A 239 26.29 18.67 -0.47
CA THR A 239 26.63 19.76 0.47
C THR A 239 27.73 19.35 1.46
N SER A 240 27.72 18.09 1.93
CA SER A 240 28.80 17.55 2.78
C SER A 240 30.14 17.55 2.06
N LEU A 241 30.18 17.14 0.79
CA LEU A 241 31.39 17.22 -0.03
C LEU A 241 31.87 18.66 -0.21
N ILE A 242 30.95 19.60 -0.46
CA ILE A 242 31.25 21.04 -0.59
C ILE A 242 31.89 21.55 0.70
N LYS A 243 31.33 21.18 1.85
CA LYS A 243 31.89 21.50 3.16
C LYS A 243 33.29 20.93 3.34
N GLU A 244 33.51 19.66 3.00
CA GLU A 244 34.83 19.01 3.09
C GLU A 244 35.89 19.73 2.25
N ILE A 245 35.53 20.15 1.03
CA ILE A 245 36.41 20.91 0.14
C ILE A 245 36.68 22.31 0.71
N LYS A 246 35.65 22.98 1.24
CA LYS A 246 35.77 24.30 1.88
C LYS A 246 36.71 24.28 3.08
N ASP A 247 36.68 23.20 3.85
CA ASP A 247 37.47 23.01 5.08
C ASP A 247 38.96 22.67 4.78
N LEU A 248 39.34 22.47 3.51
CA LEU A 248 40.72 22.24 3.11
C LEU A 248 41.59 23.46 3.34
N ASN A 249 42.87 23.24 3.65
CA ASN A 249 43.88 24.30 3.72
C ASN A 249 44.38 24.74 2.33
N ILE A 250 43.50 24.80 1.34
CA ILE A 250 43.75 25.26 -0.03
C ILE A 250 42.63 26.23 -0.40
N ARG A 251 42.96 27.39 -0.97
CA ARG A 251 41.97 28.39 -1.36
C ARG A 251 41.41 28.06 -2.74
N ILE A 252 40.27 27.39 -2.80
CA ILE A 252 39.54 27.16 -4.05
C ILE A 252 38.40 28.18 -4.13
N SER A 253 38.23 28.90 -5.23
CA SER A 253 37.12 29.88 -5.38
C SER A 253 35.83 29.25 -5.89
N ASP A 254 35.94 28.37 -6.87
CA ASP A 254 34.82 27.78 -7.59
C ASP A 254 35.20 26.42 -8.18
N ILE A 255 34.21 25.54 -8.24
CA ILE A 255 34.33 24.15 -8.72
C ILE A 255 33.15 23.82 -9.63
N ASN A 256 33.42 23.10 -10.70
CA ASN A 256 32.44 22.41 -11.53
C ASN A 256 32.82 20.92 -11.59
N ILE A 257 31.90 20.05 -11.20
CA ILE A 257 32.05 18.59 -11.19
C ILE A 257 31.15 17.98 -12.25
N ASN A 258 31.72 17.11 -13.08
CA ASN A 258 31.04 16.32 -14.11
C ASN A 258 30.14 17.19 -15.00
N ASP A 259 30.70 18.27 -15.51
CA ASP A 259 30.04 19.21 -16.43
C ASP A 259 28.69 19.72 -15.92
N GLY A 260 28.71 20.34 -14.74
CA GLY A 260 27.56 21.04 -14.18
C GLY A 260 26.67 20.21 -13.27
N LYS A 261 26.99 18.94 -13.00
CA LYS A 261 26.24 18.14 -12.01
C LYS A 261 26.36 18.71 -10.59
N ILE A 262 27.52 19.24 -10.24
CA ILE A 262 27.71 20.07 -9.04
C ILE A 262 28.50 21.31 -9.46
N VAL A 263 27.95 22.50 -9.22
CA VAL A 263 28.62 23.77 -9.45
C VAL A 263 28.63 24.55 -8.17
N VAL A 264 29.78 25.09 -7.78
CA VAL A 264 29.94 25.85 -6.54
C VAL A 264 30.81 27.07 -6.78
N LYS A 265 30.44 28.20 -6.19
CA LYS A 265 31.18 29.47 -6.25
C LYS A 265 31.30 30.05 -4.85
N GLY A 266 32.32 30.88 -4.64
CA GLY A 266 32.54 31.60 -3.38
C GLY A 266 33.21 30.76 -2.28
N LEU A 267 33.79 29.60 -2.63
CA LEU A 267 34.48 28.71 -1.69
C LEU A 267 35.71 29.36 -1.03
N ASN A 268 36.30 30.39 -1.64
CA ASN A 268 37.45 31.13 -1.10
C ASN A 268 37.05 32.23 -0.10
N GLY A 269 35.75 32.52 0.01
CA GLY A 269 35.18 33.59 0.82
C GLY A 269 34.68 33.15 2.20
N ASN A 270 33.88 34.02 2.84
CA ASN A 270 33.12 33.64 4.03
C ASN A 270 32.03 32.64 3.67
N ASN A 271 31.54 31.86 4.64
CA ASN A 271 30.54 30.82 4.36
C ASN A 271 29.29 31.39 3.68
N SER A 272 28.85 32.59 4.04
CA SER A 272 27.71 33.30 3.44
C SER A 272 27.86 33.66 1.95
N GLN A 273 29.08 33.58 1.40
CA GLN A 273 29.37 33.84 -0.02
C GLN A 273 29.28 32.56 -0.87
N ILE A 274 29.17 31.39 -0.25
CA ILE A 274 29.06 30.12 -0.96
C ILE A 274 27.68 30.02 -1.61
N ASN A 275 27.69 29.81 -2.92
CA ASN A 275 26.50 29.49 -3.70
C ASN A 275 26.79 28.24 -4.53
N GLY A 276 25.94 27.24 -4.40
CA GLY A 276 26.05 25.97 -5.09
C GLY A 276 24.76 25.60 -5.81
N GLU A 277 24.90 24.78 -6.84
CA GLU A 277 23.83 24.16 -7.60
C GLU A 277 24.16 22.67 -7.76
N VAL A 278 23.20 21.81 -7.43
CA VAL A 278 23.30 20.37 -7.59
C VAL A 278 22.18 19.89 -8.51
N LEU A 279 22.56 19.23 -9.58
CA LEU A 279 21.60 18.56 -10.47
C LEU A 279 21.12 17.27 -9.81
N LEU A 280 19.81 17.16 -9.65
CA LEU A 280 19.12 16.01 -9.10
C LEU A 280 18.49 15.18 -10.23
N GLU A 281 17.84 14.08 -9.88
CA GLU A 281 17.08 13.28 -10.82
C GLU A 281 16.00 14.09 -11.55
N ASN A 282 15.66 13.67 -12.77
CA ASN A 282 14.66 14.30 -13.63
C ASN A 282 14.97 15.79 -13.94
N ASN A 283 16.26 16.15 -14.05
CA ASN A 283 16.75 17.50 -14.35
C ASN A 283 16.33 18.59 -13.35
N SER A 284 15.97 18.18 -12.14
CA SER A 284 15.60 19.10 -11.06
C SER A 284 16.87 19.65 -10.41
N LYS A 285 16.81 20.81 -9.76
CA LYS A 285 18.00 21.43 -9.15
C LYS A 285 17.78 21.74 -7.68
N ALA A 286 18.78 21.44 -6.85
CA ALA A 286 18.89 21.96 -5.51
C ALA A 286 19.87 23.13 -5.49
N LEU A 287 19.47 24.23 -4.85
CA LEU A 287 20.30 25.41 -4.65
C LEU A 287 20.86 25.37 -3.24
N ILE A 288 22.17 25.54 -3.12
CA ILE A 288 22.89 25.53 -1.85
C ILE A 288 23.39 26.93 -1.57
N LYS A 289 23.10 27.46 -0.39
CA LYS A 289 23.61 28.75 0.06
C LYS A 289 24.28 28.57 1.41
N GLY A 290 25.54 28.97 1.52
CA GLY A 290 26.20 28.95 2.82
C GLY A 290 25.60 30.01 3.76
N GLN A 291 25.58 29.68 5.05
CA GLN A 291 25.06 30.52 6.14
C GLN A 291 26.08 30.54 7.28
N ASN A 292 25.97 31.47 8.23
CA ASN A 292 26.95 31.52 9.34
C ASN A 292 27.05 30.21 10.13
N ASN A 293 25.94 29.47 10.25
CA ASN A 293 25.84 28.26 11.08
C ASN A 293 25.64 26.96 10.27
N GLY A 294 25.89 26.97 8.96
CA GLY A 294 25.69 25.80 8.11
C GLY A 294 25.41 26.13 6.65
N TYR A 295 24.56 25.32 6.03
CA TYR A 295 24.16 25.47 4.63
C TYR A 295 22.64 25.40 4.52
N GLU A 296 22.05 26.32 3.77
CA GLU A 296 20.65 26.28 3.38
C GLU A 296 20.54 25.62 2.01
N ILE A 297 19.71 24.60 1.90
CA ILE A 297 19.46 23.84 0.68
C ILE A 297 18.00 24.10 0.32
N THR A 298 17.77 24.68 -0.85
CA THR A 298 16.42 24.94 -1.37
C THR A 298 16.18 24.06 -2.57
N TYR A 299 15.07 23.34 -2.56
CA TYR A 299 14.62 22.53 -3.67
C TYR A 299 13.16 22.87 -3.97
N ASN A 300 12.92 23.29 -5.22
CA ASN A 300 11.59 23.66 -5.71
C ASN A 300 11.31 22.87 -6.97
N LYS A 301 10.20 22.14 -7.00
CA LYS A 301 9.76 21.38 -8.16
C LYS A 301 8.25 21.26 -8.18
N ASP A 302 7.64 21.65 -9.30
CA ASP A 302 6.20 21.53 -9.56
C ASP A 302 5.38 22.15 -8.41
N ASN A 303 4.62 21.33 -7.69
CA ASN A 303 3.77 21.71 -6.56
C ASN A 303 4.43 21.49 -5.19
N PHE A 304 5.76 21.37 -5.15
CA PHE A 304 6.52 20.95 -3.99
C PHE A 304 7.75 21.84 -3.75
N THR A 305 7.93 22.28 -2.51
CA THR A 305 9.11 23.05 -2.08
C THR A 305 9.68 22.45 -0.80
N SER A 306 11.00 22.51 -0.66
CA SER A 306 11.67 22.19 0.59
C SER A 306 12.83 23.13 0.82
N LYS A 307 12.97 23.55 2.07
CA LYS A 307 14.01 24.45 2.54
C LYS A 307 14.67 23.81 3.75
N THR A 308 15.87 23.29 3.54
CA THR A 308 16.62 22.50 4.52
C THR A 308 17.82 23.26 5.04
N LEU A 309 17.94 23.39 6.36
CA LEU A 309 19.15 23.83 7.03
C LEU A 309 19.98 22.59 7.41
N PHE A 310 21.18 22.50 6.85
CA PHE A 310 22.20 21.51 7.20
C PHE A 310 23.28 22.17 8.08
N ALA A 311 23.29 21.83 9.36
CA ALA A 311 24.18 22.37 10.37
C ALA A 311 24.83 21.25 11.20
N ILE A 312 25.78 21.64 12.05
CA ILE A 312 26.43 20.71 12.99
C ILE A 312 25.36 20.14 13.92
N ASN A 313 25.24 18.80 13.96
CA ASN A 313 24.30 18.04 14.79
C ASN A 313 22.80 18.35 14.57
N LYS A 314 22.46 19.14 13.53
CA LYS A 314 21.09 19.52 13.21
C LYS A 314 20.81 19.49 11.72
N ILE A 315 19.72 18.82 11.34
CA ILE A 315 19.06 18.99 10.04
C ILE A 315 17.63 19.43 10.32
N SER A 316 17.22 20.59 9.81
CA SER A 316 15.81 21.00 9.81
C SER A 316 15.36 21.21 8.38
N SER A 317 14.18 20.73 8.01
CA SER A 317 13.61 20.93 6.68
C SER A 317 12.16 21.37 6.79
N LEU A 318 11.87 22.59 6.36
CA LEU A 318 10.52 23.04 6.09
C LEU A 318 10.11 22.57 4.70
N ILE A 319 8.98 21.89 4.60
CA ILE A 319 8.48 21.27 3.38
C ILE A 319 7.07 21.77 3.14
N GLU A 320 6.79 22.22 1.93
CA GLU A 320 5.45 22.63 1.52
C GLU A 320 5.03 21.88 0.26
N TYR A 321 3.75 21.51 0.21
CA TYR A 321 3.18 20.72 -0.87
C TYR A 321 1.77 21.18 -1.18
N SER A 322 1.51 21.52 -2.43
CA SER A 322 0.18 21.92 -2.91
C SER A 322 -0.54 20.69 -3.47
N LYS A 323 -1.43 20.10 -2.66
CA LYS A 323 -2.21 18.90 -2.99
C LYS A 323 -3.54 19.29 -3.65
N ASN A 324 -3.83 18.76 -4.83
CA ASN A 324 -4.98 19.16 -5.66
C ASN A 324 -6.18 18.20 -5.61
N ASP A 325 -6.03 17.07 -4.92
CA ASP A 325 -6.99 15.97 -4.83
C ASP A 325 -7.46 15.70 -3.38
N LEU A 326 -7.06 16.57 -2.43
CA LEU A 326 -7.50 16.43 -1.04
C LEU A 326 -8.98 16.83 -0.87
N LEU A 327 -9.38 17.92 -1.53
CA LEU A 327 -10.73 18.45 -1.58
C LEU A 327 -11.10 18.69 -3.04
N GLU A 328 -12.30 18.29 -3.44
CA GLU A 328 -12.75 18.38 -4.82
C GLU A 328 -12.70 19.82 -5.34
N GLY A 329 -12.04 20.03 -6.48
CA GLY A 329 -11.91 21.33 -7.13
C GLY A 329 -10.99 22.33 -6.42
N ARG A 330 -10.21 21.92 -5.40
CA ARG A 330 -9.37 22.82 -4.61
C ARG A 330 -7.94 22.32 -4.41
N ILE A 331 -7.02 23.28 -4.35
CA ILE A 331 -5.62 23.04 -4.00
C ILE A 331 -5.43 23.41 -2.53
N VAL A 332 -5.06 22.45 -1.71
CA VAL A 332 -4.75 22.64 -0.29
C VAL A 332 -3.24 22.66 -0.11
N LYS A 333 -2.71 23.68 0.57
CA LYS A 333 -1.29 23.79 0.89
C LYS A 333 -1.00 23.10 2.21
N LEU A 334 -0.25 22.00 2.15
CA LEU A 334 0.23 21.26 3.30
C LEU A 334 1.65 21.70 3.63
N ALA A 335 1.97 21.80 4.93
CA ALA A 335 3.31 22.14 5.38
C ALA A 335 3.77 21.28 6.56
N SER A 336 5.03 20.86 6.53
CA SER A 336 5.68 20.08 7.58
C SER A 336 7.09 20.60 7.85
N GLU A 337 7.49 20.64 9.11
CA GLU A 337 8.89 20.84 9.51
C GLU A 337 9.46 19.56 10.11
N LEU A 338 10.46 18.99 9.44
CA LEU A 338 11.22 17.86 9.94
C LEU A 338 12.47 18.38 10.66
N ILE A 339 12.70 17.95 11.90
CA ILE A 339 13.84 18.36 12.70
C ILE A 339 14.54 17.12 13.24
N LEU A 340 15.80 16.91 12.85
CA LEU A 340 16.73 16.02 13.53
C LEU A 340 17.76 16.86 14.27
N GLU A 341 17.76 16.79 15.59
CA GLU A 341 18.71 17.51 16.44
C GLU A 341 19.19 16.59 17.57
N ASN A 342 20.50 16.38 17.66
CA ASN A 342 21.10 15.48 18.67
C ASN A 342 20.43 14.09 18.70
N SER A 343 20.23 13.50 17.53
CA SER A 343 19.54 12.21 17.32
C SER A 343 18.04 12.16 17.66
N ASN A 344 17.44 13.28 18.07
CA ASN A 344 15.99 13.38 18.28
C ASN A 344 15.32 13.85 16.99
N PHE A 345 14.39 13.04 16.47
CA PHE A 345 13.60 13.38 15.29
C PHE A 345 12.21 13.89 15.69
N LYS A 346 11.79 15.00 15.10
CA LYS A 346 10.45 15.57 15.22
C LYS A 346 9.91 15.84 13.82
N ASN A 347 8.62 15.58 13.63
CA ASN A 347 7.84 16.06 12.50
C ASN A 347 6.79 17.01 13.09
N LEU A 348 6.78 18.26 12.67
CA LEU A 348 5.83 19.27 13.14
C LEU A 348 4.92 19.65 11.97
N ASN A 349 3.62 19.78 12.22
CA ASN A 349 2.69 20.26 11.20
C ASN A 349 2.61 21.79 11.25
N HIS A 350 2.75 22.43 10.09
CA HIS A 350 2.62 23.88 9.89
C HIS A 350 1.51 24.23 8.87
N THR A 351 0.65 23.26 8.54
CA THR A 351 -0.49 23.42 7.64
C THR A 351 -1.48 24.39 8.26
N VAL A 352 -1.83 25.43 7.51
CA VAL A 352 -2.85 26.41 7.91
C VAL A 352 -4.03 26.28 6.95
N LEU A 353 -5.19 25.92 7.50
CA LEU A 353 -6.43 25.78 6.75
C LEU A 353 -7.31 27.01 6.93
N THR A 354 -7.96 27.42 5.85
CA THR A 354 -9.09 28.35 5.86
C THR A 354 -10.31 27.71 6.51
N ASP A 355 -11.26 28.53 6.98
CA ASP A 355 -12.49 28.01 7.59
C ASP A 355 -13.35 27.23 6.59
N GLU A 356 -13.33 27.62 5.32
CA GLU A 356 -13.99 26.88 4.25
C GLU A 356 -13.36 25.49 4.03
N GLU A 357 -12.04 25.39 3.99
CA GLU A 357 -11.34 24.09 3.89
C GLU A 357 -11.65 23.19 5.09
N LYS A 358 -11.74 23.74 6.31
CA LYS A 358 -12.14 22.99 7.52
C LYS A 358 -13.56 22.46 7.41
N THR A 359 -14.50 23.26 6.91
CA THR A 359 -15.89 22.81 6.70
C THR A 359 -15.95 21.67 5.69
N LEU A 360 -15.26 21.81 4.54
CA LEU A 360 -15.23 20.78 3.50
C LEU A 360 -14.54 19.48 3.98
N LEU A 361 -13.45 19.58 4.75
CA LEU A 361 -12.80 18.41 5.36
C LEU A 361 -13.72 17.71 6.36
N THR A 362 -14.47 18.47 7.17
CA THR A 362 -15.45 17.89 8.11
C THR A 362 -16.52 17.11 7.35
N GLN A 363 -17.08 17.68 6.28
CA GLN A 363 -18.05 16.99 5.43
C GLN A 363 -17.46 15.74 4.77
N LYS A 364 -16.20 15.81 4.31
CA LYS A 364 -15.50 14.65 3.76
C LYS A 364 -15.33 13.55 4.81
N ILE A 365 -14.93 13.87 6.03
CA ILE A 365 -14.78 12.90 7.13
C ILE A 365 -16.13 12.24 7.45
N GLU A 366 -17.21 13.03 7.52
CA GLU A 366 -18.56 12.49 7.75
C GLU A 366 -18.98 11.55 6.62
N ASN A 367 -18.70 11.90 5.36
CA ASN A 367 -18.95 11.04 4.22
C ASN A 367 -18.14 9.73 4.29
N LEU A 368 -16.83 9.80 4.62
CA LEU A 368 -15.99 8.62 4.82
C LEU A 368 -16.54 7.71 5.94
N ARG A 369 -16.96 8.30 7.07
CA ARG A 369 -17.52 7.56 8.21
C ARG A 369 -18.88 6.93 7.90
N ASN A 370 -19.74 7.63 7.17
CA ASN A 370 -21.12 7.21 6.99
C ASN A 370 -21.33 6.43 5.69
N ASN A 371 -20.77 6.88 4.57
CA ASN A 371 -21.02 6.25 3.27
C ASN A 371 -19.99 5.16 2.95
N ASN A 372 -18.69 5.46 3.05
CA ASN A 372 -17.65 4.49 2.68
C ASN A 372 -17.66 3.28 3.63
N TYR A 373 -17.85 3.50 4.93
CA TYR A 373 -18.02 2.40 5.88
C TYR A 373 -19.19 1.48 5.50
N GLN A 374 -20.36 2.06 5.18
CA GLN A 374 -21.53 1.28 4.78
C GLN A 374 -21.30 0.54 3.47
N GLN A 375 -20.61 1.15 2.49
CA GLN A 375 -20.23 0.47 1.25
C GLN A 375 -19.29 -0.73 1.52
N ILE A 376 -18.30 -0.59 2.40
CA ILE A 376 -17.43 -1.71 2.81
C ILE A 376 -18.26 -2.83 3.44
N MET A 377 -19.21 -2.49 4.31
CA MET A 377 -20.04 -3.48 5.00
C MET A 377 -21.04 -4.17 4.05
N SER A 378 -21.73 -3.42 3.18
CA SER A 378 -22.63 -4.00 2.18
C SER A 378 -21.88 -4.89 1.20
N LYS A 379 -20.67 -4.51 0.78
CA LYS A 379 -19.84 -5.36 -0.07
C LYS A 379 -19.40 -6.64 0.64
N TYR A 380 -19.06 -6.57 1.93
CA TYR A 380 -18.76 -7.76 2.73
C TYR A 380 -19.97 -8.69 2.83
N GLU A 381 -21.16 -8.17 3.09
CA GLU A 381 -22.40 -8.97 3.13
C GLU A 381 -22.70 -9.66 1.79
N GLU A 382 -22.53 -8.93 0.68
CA GLU A 382 -22.67 -9.48 -0.67
C GLU A 382 -21.64 -10.58 -0.96
N ASP A 383 -20.36 -10.32 -0.67
CA ASP A 383 -19.28 -11.27 -0.89
C ASP A 383 -19.47 -12.53 -0.03
N ASN A 384 -19.91 -12.41 1.23
CA ASN A 384 -20.23 -13.56 2.10
C ASN A 384 -21.43 -14.36 1.58
N LYS A 385 -22.48 -13.70 1.07
CA LYS A 385 -23.62 -14.38 0.45
C LYS A 385 -23.23 -15.16 -0.82
N ASN A 386 -22.31 -14.62 -1.61
CA ASN A 386 -21.78 -15.31 -2.78
C ASN A 386 -20.99 -16.56 -2.37
N ILE A 387 -20.16 -16.48 -1.34
CA ILE A 387 -19.44 -17.63 -0.78
C ILE A 387 -20.41 -18.69 -0.24
N GLU A 388 -21.44 -18.30 0.52
CA GLU A 388 -22.47 -19.23 1.01
C GLU A 388 -23.17 -19.95 -0.15
N THR A 389 -23.51 -19.22 -1.23
CA THR A 389 -24.12 -19.81 -2.44
C THR A 389 -23.19 -20.83 -3.10
N LEU A 390 -21.88 -20.57 -3.14
CA LEU A 390 -20.89 -21.51 -3.68
C LEU A 390 -20.80 -22.77 -2.81
N ILE A 391 -20.77 -22.63 -1.49
CA ILE A 391 -20.79 -23.75 -0.54
C ILE A 391 -22.04 -24.61 -0.73
N ASP A 392 -23.22 -23.98 -0.78
CA ASP A 392 -24.50 -24.68 -1.00
C ASP A 392 -24.51 -25.47 -2.31
N ASN A 393 -24.00 -24.89 -3.40
CA ASN A 393 -23.89 -25.56 -4.69
C ASN A 393 -22.99 -26.82 -4.64
N VAL A 394 -21.93 -26.78 -3.83
CA VAL A 394 -21.05 -27.94 -3.62
C VAL A 394 -21.76 -29.00 -2.76
N TYR A 395 -22.48 -28.61 -1.72
CA TYR A 395 -23.29 -29.53 -0.90
C TYR A 395 -24.39 -30.22 -1.71
N VAL A 396 -25.01 -29.54 -2.68
CA VAL A 396 -25.96 -30.17 -3.62
C VAL A 396 -25.32 -31.35 -4.36
N GLN A 397 -24.07 -31.22 -4.81
CA GLN A 397 -23.37 -32.33 -5.48
C GLN A 397 -23.08 -33.50 -4.53
N LYS A 398 -22.65 -33.20 -3.30
CA LYS A 398 -22.44 -34.22 -2.26
C LYS A 398 -23.73 -35.00 -1.99
N ASN A 399 -24.85 -34.29 -1.83
CA ASN A 399 -26.16 -34.88 -1.57
C ASN A 399 -26.65 -35.78 -2.73
N LYS A 400 -26.34 -35.41 -3.99
CA LYS A 400 -26.61 -36.28 -5.14
C LYS A 400 -25.85 -37.61 -5.03
N LEU A 401 -24.57 -37.57 -4.66
CA LEU A 401 -23.75 -38.76 -4.45
C LEU A 401 -24.21 -39.61 -3.24
N ASP A 402 -24.65 -38.97 -2.15
CA ASP A 402 -25.24 -39.64 -0.99
C ASP A 402 -26.52 -40.39 -1.36
N LYS A 403 -27.42 -39.73 -2.10
CA LYS A 403 -28.63 -40.35 -2.62
C LYS A 403 -28.30 -41.52 -3.55
N LEU A 404 -27.40 -41.32 -4.52
CA LEU A 404 -27.00 -42.38 -5.46
C LEU A 404 -26.46 -43.61 -4.72
N GLN A 405 -25.57 -43.42 -3.74
CA GLN A 405 -25.02 -44.53 -2.96
C GLN A 405 -26.10 -45.28 -2.17
N ARG A 406 -27.02 -44.56 -1.53
CA ARG A 406 -28.15 -45.17 -0.82
C ARG A 406 -29.05 -45.96 -1.76
N ASP A 407 -29.38 -45.37 -2.91
CA ASP A 407 -30.24 -46.00 -3.91
C ASP A 407 -29.55 -47.24 -4.52
N LEU A 408 -28.22 -47.23 -4.71
CA LEU A 408 -27.43 -48.40 -5.12
C LEU A 408 -27.53 -49.56 -4.12
N LEU A 409 -27.42 -49.27 -2.82
CA LEU A 409 -27.48 -50.26 -1.75
C LEU A 409 -28.91 -50.78 -1.47
N SER A 410 -29.94 -50.06 -1.91
CA SER A 410 -31.34 -50.50 -1.79
C SER A 410 -31.71 -51.52 -2.86
N LEU A 411 -32.10 -52.72 -2.45
CA LEU A 411 -32.47 -53.82 -3.35
C LEU A 411 -33.72 -53.53 -4.20
N GLY A 412 -34.69 -52.78 -3.66
CA GLY A 412 -35.97 -52.50 -4.32
C GLY A 412 -36.00 -51.20 -5.12
N THR A 413 -34.94 -50.40 -5.06
CA THR A 413 -34.91 -49.08 -5.70
C THR A 413 -34.21 -49.15 -7.05
N ILE A 414 -34.97 -48.91 -8.12
CA ILE A 414 -34.41 -48.70 -9.47
C ILE A 414 -33.95 -47.26 -9.59
N ILE A 415 -32.70 -47.08 -10.02
CA ILE A 415 -32.09 -45.75 -10.16
C ILE A 415 -32.47 -45.20 -11.53
N THR A 416 -33.08 -44.01 -11.55
CA THR A 416 -33.37 -43.27 -12.78
C THR A 416 -32.37 -42.13 -12.95
N PHE A 417 -32.00 -41.85 -14.19
CA PHE A 417 -31.19 -40.68 -14.52
C PHE A 417 -32.11 -39.49 -14.79
N GLU A 418 -31.76 -38.33 -14.27
CA GLU A 418 -32.40 -37.09 -14.69
C GLU A 418 -32.10 -36.87 -16.18
N GLN A 419 -33.15 -36.77 -16.98
CA GLN A 419 -33.02 -36.46 -18.40
C GLN A 419 -32.57 -35.01 -18.49
N SER A 420 -31.34 -34.77 -18.93
CA SER A 420 -30.79 -33.42 -19.08
C SER A 420 -31.71 -32.62 -20.00
N ALA A 421 -32.39 -31.61 -19.45
CA ALA A 421 -33.06 -30.61 -20.26
C ALA A 421 -31.96 -29.93 -21.09
N ALA A 422 -32.06 -30.09 -22.42
CA ALA A 422 -31.21 -29.35 -23.34
C ALA A 422 -31.37 -27.86 -23.03
N THR A 423 -30.23 -27.18 -22.91
CA THR A 423 -30.12 -25.73 -22.73
C THR A 423 -30.99 -24.98 -23.72
N GLY A 424 -32.12 -24.49 -23.23
CA GLY A 424 -32.97 -23.48 -23.84
C GLY A 424 -33.28 -22.44 -22.77
N GLU A 425 -32.99 -21.18 -23.09
CA GLU A 425 -33.13 -20.02 -22.22
C GLU A 425 -34.51 -19.94 -21.55
N ASN A 426 -34.51 -19.50 -20.28
CA ASN A 426 -35.67 -19.19 -19.43
C ASN A 426 -36.62 -20.34 -19.07
N SER A 427 -36.45 -20.91 -17.88
CA SER A 427 -37.61 -21.26 -17.04
C SER A 427 -37.27 -21.16 -15.55
N SER A 428 -38.00 -20.26 -14.89
CA SER A 428 -38.19 -20.06 -13.46
C SER A 428 -38.13 -21.34 -12.62
N LEU A 429 -37.31 -21.30 -11.55
CA LEU A 429 -37.35 -22.24 -10.43
C LEU A 429 -38.69 -22.11 -9.71
N SER A 430 -39.52 -23.15 -9.80
CA SER A 430 -40.66 -23.36 -8.92
C SER A 430 -40.16 -23.89 -7.57
N SER A 431 -40.21 -23.03 -6.55
CA SER A 431 -40.05 -23.42 -5.15
C SER A 431 -41.36 -24.02 -4.63
N GLU A 432 -41.37 -25.31 -4.30
CA GLU A 432 -42.42 -25.87 -3.44
C GLU A 432 -42.21 -25.41 -1.99
N GLN A 433 -43.34 -25.07 -1.37
CA GLN A 433 -43.51 -24.32 -0.14
C GLN A 433 -43.02 -25.07 1.10
N ASN A 434 -42.43 -24.34 2.04
CA ASN A 434 -42.81 -24.46 3.45
C ASN A 434 -42.52 -23.14 4.18
N GLY A 435 -43.49 -22.73 4.99
CA GLY A 435 -43.75 -21.32 5.27
C GLY A 435 -42.91 -20.68 6.37
N SER A 436 -42.73 -19.38 6.23
CA SER A 436 -42.82 -18.44 7.34
C SER A 436 -43.21 -17.05 6.79
N SER A 437 -43.87 -16.31 7.66
CA SER A 437 -44.78 -15.19 7.43
C SER A 437 -44.20 -14.01 6.63
N ALA A 438 -44.99 -13.53 5.67
CA ALA A 438 -44.74 -12.26 4.98
C ALA A 438 -45.00 -11.07 5.91
N ILE A 439 -44.00 -10.17 6.04
CA ILE A 439 -44.23 -8.77 6.43
C ILE A 439 -44.00 -7.93 5.18
N ASN A 440 -45.09 -7.32 4.73
CA ASN A 440 -45.21 -6.48 3.56
C ASN A 440 -44.70 -5.06 3.89
N ILE A 441 -43.64 -4.58 3.25
CA ILE A 441 -43.29 -3.14 3.24
C ILE A 441 -43.60 -2.61 1.85
N GLN A 442 -44.81 -2.08 1.72
CA GLN A 442 -45.24 -1.36 0.54
C GLN A 442 -44.94 0.12 0.73
N ASN A 443 -43.96 0.61 -0.02
CA ASN A 443 -43.76 2.05 -0.23
C ASN A 443 -44.90 2.59 -1.10
N LYS A 444 -45.58 3.63 -0.63
CA LYS A 444 -46.30 4.57 -1.48
C LYS A 444 -45.94 6.00 -1.04
N PRO A 445 -45.52 6.89 -1.94
CA PRO A 445 -45.42 8.32 -1.64
C PRO A 445 -46.82 8.95 -1.80
N ASP A 446 -47.12 10.03 -1.07
CA ASP A 446 -47.89 11.16 -1.61
C ASP A 446 -48.02 12.33 -0.60
N SER A 447 -47.63 13.49 -1.11
CA SER A 447 -48.27 14.81 -0.95
C SER A 447 -48.24 15.57 0.39
N ILE A 448 -47.74 16.80 0.25
CA ILE A 448 -47.86 17.97 1.10
C ILE A 448 -49.29 18.55 0.99
N ASN A 449 -49.96 18.85 2.11
CA ASN A 449 -50.68 20.13 2.29
C ASN A 449 -51.17 20.38 3.72
N ASN A 450 -51.09 21.66 4.09
CA ASN A 450 -51.49 22.39 5.30
C ASN A 450 -52.73 21.91 6.06
N SER A 451 -52.75 22.10 7.39
CA SER A 451 -53.50 23.20 8.06
C SER A 451 -53.40 23.13 9.59
N ASP A 452 -53.40 24.31 10.19
CA ASP A 452 -53.35 24.66 11.61
C ASP A 452 -54.37 23.95 12.53
N SER A 453 -54.02 23.74 13.80
CA SER A 453 -54.62 24.50 14.92
C SER A 453 -54.23 23.97 16.31
N ASN A 454 -54.06 24.93 17.21
CA ASN A 454 -53.85 24.86 18.66
C ASN A 454 -54.83 23.93 19.40
N ASN A 455 -54.42 23.30 20.53
CA ASN A 455 -54.65 23.85 21.88
C ASN A 455 -54.15 22.95 23.04
N THR A 456 -53.44 23.60 23.97
CA THR A 456 -53.47 23.48 25.46
C THR A 456 -53.32 22.16 26.23
N ASN A 457 -52.33 22.20 27.15
CA ASN A 457 -52.33 21.88 28.58
C ASN A 457 -52.96 20.56 29.07
N ASN A 458 -52.16 19.71 29.74
CA ASN A 458 -52.09 19.75 31.21
C ASN A 458 -50.94 18.92 31.80
N SER A 459 -50.58 19.32 33.01
CA SER A 459 -49.41 18.99 33.82
C SER A 459 -49.44 17.63 34.52
N THR A 460 -48.23 17.23 34.99
CA THR A 460 -47.91 16.44 36.21
C THR A 460 -48.39 14.97 36.24
N GLU A 461 -47.60 13.95 36.62
CA GLU A 461 -46.58 13.88 37.67
C GLU A 461 -45.84 12.51 37.62
N LYS A 462 -44.66 12.45 38.25
CA LYS A 462 -43.87 11.27 38.74
C LYS A 462 -42.73 10.66 37.89
N GLN A 463 -41.54 11.20 38.16
CA GLN A 463 -40.34 10.52 38.70
C GLN A 463 -40.05 9.05 38.33
N ASN A 464 -38.98 8.82 37.57
CA ASN A 464 -37.72 8.16 38.01
C ASN A 464 -36.89 7.78 36.77
N SER A 465 -35.72 8.37 36.58
CA SER A 465 -34.69 7.77 35.72
C SER A 465 -33.34 7.81 36.42
N ASN A 466 -32.98 6.63 36.93
CA ASN A 466 -31.64 6.28 37.34
C ASN A 466 -30.69 6.40 36.14
N GLN A 467 -29.51 6.94 36.43
CA GLN A 467 -28.32 6.85 35.61
C GLN A 467 -28.05 5.39 35.21
N ASN A 468 -27.75 5.14 33.94
CA ASN A 468 -26.89 4.03 33.61
C ASN A 468 -25.90 4.44 32.52
N THR A 469 -24.62 4.46 32.92
CA THR A 469 -23.46 4.69 32.09
C THR A 469 -22.84 3.32 31.83
N ASN A 470 -23.02 2.77 30.63
CA ASN A 470 -22.26 1.58 30.21
C ASN A 470 -21.17 2.02 29.23
N LYS A 471 -20.01 2.36 29.80
CA LYS A 471 -18.71 2.25 29.13
C LYS A 471 -18.38 0.76 29.01
N ILE A 472 -18.27 0.25 27.80
CA ILE A 472 -17.71 -1.09 27.54
C ILE A 472 -16.20 -0.94 27.44
N ASN A 473 -15.50 -1.57 28.39
CA ASN A 473 -14.05 -1.68 28.46
C ASN A 473 -13.64 -2.96 27.72
N ILE A 474 -12.97 -2.83 26.56
CA ILE A 474 -12.40 -3.98 25.86
C ILE A 474 -10.95 -4.10 26.34
N GLY A 475 -10.70 -5.13 27.15
CA GLY A 475 -9.39 -5.47 27.67
C GLY A 475 -8.50 -6.10 26.60
N ASN A 476 -7.25 -5.63 26.54
CA ASN A 476 -6.17 -6.24 25.78
C ASN A 476 -5.85 -7.64 26.30
N ARG A 477 -5.66 -8.58 25.36
CA ARG A 477 -4.71 -9.68 25.49
C ARG A 477 -3.81 -9.68 24.28
#